data_AF-A0AAX7UJA9-F1
#
_entry.id   AF-A0AAX7UJA9-F1
#
_cell.length_a   1.000
_cell.length_b   1.000
_cell.length_c   1.000
_cell.angle_alpha   90.00
_cell.angle_beta   90.00
_cell.angle_gamma   90.00
#
_symmetry.space_group_name_H-M   'P 1'
#
loop_
_entity.id
_entity.type
_entity.pdbx_description
1 polymer ?
#
loop_
_entity_poly.entity_id
_entity_poly.type
_entity_poly.pdbx_seq_one_letter_code
_entity_poly.pdbx_strand_id
1 'polypeptide(L)'
;MSLQEIFWRPSAVTSVLVLLTLLFCRGSVSTPVIKVMSNDSSRVVLQCESAGWYPEPELLWLDGEGNLLSAGPTETLRGPDDLYTVSSRVTVEKRHSNNITCRVQQRNTNQSRETHIHVPGSAVRKEPSATFIIVIIGLLYVGAAIAFVWNFMLSKKPGASHVCFPSLYFLEFQRLNF
;
A
#
# COMPACT_ATOMS: atom_id res chain seq x y z
N MET A 1 58.69 -38.90 33.44
CA MET A 1 58.86 -37.78 32.49
C MET A 1 58.06 -38.09 31.24
N SER A 2 56.75 -38.29 31.32
CA SER A 2 55.67 -37.31 31.52
C SER A 2 55.29 -36.60 30.21
N LEU A 3 54.47 -37.29 29.40
CA LEU A 3 53.80 -36.81 28.17
C LEU A 3 52.60 -35.87 28.44
N GLN A 4 52.49 -35.31 29.65
CA GLN A 4 51.27 -34.67 30.14
C GLN A 4 51.33 -33.12 30.15
N GLU A 5 52.39 -32.52 29.61
CA GLU A 5 52.65 -31.06 29.68
C GLU A 5 52.41 -30.29 28.36
N ILE A 6 51.94 -30.95 27.30
CA ILE A 6 51.73 -30.27 25.99
C ILE A 6 50.37 -29.53 25.93
N PHE A 7 49.48 -29.75 26.90
CA PHE A 7 48.11 -29.21 26.88
C PHE A 7 47.98 -27.76 27.41
N TRP A 8 49.02 -27.16 28.03
CA TRP A 8 48.95 -25.84 28.69
C TRP A 8 49.67 -24.69 27.95
N ARG A 9 49.91 -24.76 26.63
CA ARG A 9 50.27 -23.56 25.86
C ARG A 9 48.99 -22.84 25.40
N PRO A 10 48.55 -21.75 26.06
CA PRO A 10 47.37 -20.99 25.64
C PRO A 10 47.46 -20.51 24.19
N SER A 11 48.67 -20.38 23.64
CA SER A 11 48.92 -20.02 22.24
C SER A 11 48.37 -21.02 21.23
N ALA A 12 48.46 -22.33 21.50
CA ALA A 12 48.03 -23.36 20.54
C ALA A 12 46.49 -23.43 20.47
N VAL A 13 45.84 -23.35 21.64
CA VAL A 13 44.37 -23.35 21.72
C VAL A 13 43.81 -22.06 21.12
N THR A 14 44.42 -20.90 21.37
CA THR A 14 44.04 -19.64 20.70
C THR A 14 44.32 -19.67 19.20
N SER A 15 45.43 -20.24 18.75
CA SER A 15 45.73 -20.36 17.30
C SER A 15 44.74 -21.29 16.59
N VAL A 16 44.37 -22.41 17.20
CA VAL A 16 43.36 -23.34 16.66
C VAL A 16 41.98 -22.68 16.65
N LEU A 17 41.62 -21.95 17.71
CA LEU A 17 40.37 -21.18 17.74
C LEU A 17 40.35 -20.06 16.69
N VAL A 18 41.47 -19.34 16.49
CA VAL A 18 41.63 -18.31 15.45
C VAL A 18 41.50 -18.93 14.05
N LEU A 19 42.17 -20.06 13.79
CA LEU A 19 42.02 -20.81 12.54
C LEU A 19 40.59 -21.29 12.32
N LEU A 20 39.92 -21.82 13.34
CA LEU A 20 38.51 -22.20 13.30
C LEU A 20 37.61 -20.99 13.02
N THR A 21 37.85 -19.83 13.65
CA THR A 21 37.07 -18.61 13.37
C THR A 21 37.30 -18.05 11.96
N LEU A 22 38.54 -18.13 11.44
CA LEU A 22 38.86 -17.74 10.06
C LEU A 22 38.23 -18.70 9.04
N LEU A 23 38.16 -19.99 9.37
CA LEU A 23 37.44 -21.01 8.58
C LEU A 23 35.91 -20.81 8.61
N PHE A 24 35.37 -20.05 9.56
CA PHE A 24 33.95 -19.73 9.69
C PHE A 24 33.52 -18.42 9.02
N CYS A 25 34.39 -17.74 8.26
CA CYS A 25 33.99 -16.64 7.38
C CYS A 25 33.16 -17.18 6.20
N ARG A 26 31.91 -17.56 6.45
CA ARG A 26 30.86 -17.60 5.43
C ARG A 26 30.79 -16.19 4.85
N GLY A 27 31.08 -16.02 3.56
CA GLY A 27 30.93 -14.74 2.88
C GLY A 27 29.59 -14.09 3.27
N SER A 28 29.65 -12.88 3.81
CA SER A 28 28.48 -12.15 4.26
C SER A 28 27.76 -11.58 3.03
N VAL A 29 26.94 -12.42 2.40
CA VAL A 29 26.04 -12.00 1.32
C VAL A 29 25.11 -10.91 1.83
N SER A 30 25.03 -9.78 1.12
CA SER A 30 24.14 -8.69 1.50
C SER A 30 22.67 -9.05 1.28
N THR A 31 21.79 -8.55 2.14
CA THR A 31 20.34 -8.66 1.93
C THR A 31 19.93 -7.83 0.72
N PRO A 32 19.08 -8.35 -0.18
CA PRO A 32 18.57 -7.58 -1.31
C PRO A 32 17.84 -6.33 -0.82
N VAL A 33 17.96 -5.24 -1.57
CA VAL A 33 17.30 -3.95 -1.28
C VAL A 33 16.38 -3.60 -2.43
N ILE A 34 15.12 -3.29 -2.14
CA ILE A 34 14.15 -2.81 -3.13
C ILE A 34 14.07 -1.29 -3.08
N LYS A 35 14.19 -0.66 -4.25
CA LYS A 35 14.06 0.78 -4.48
C LYS A 35 12.86 1.03 -5.41
N VAL A 36 12.08 2.07 -5.12
CA VAL A 36 11.00 2.52 -6.00
C VAL A 36 11.58 3.48 -7.04
N MET A 37 11.50 3.13 -8.31
CA MET A 37 12.04 3.94 -9.41
C MET A 37 11.03 4.95 -9.96
N SER A 38 9.79 4.52 -10.14
CA SER A 38 8.68 5.40 -10.56
C SER A 38 7.37 4.91 -9.96
N ASN A 39 6.45 5.85 -9.72
CA ASN A 39 5.22 5.60 -8.99
C ASN A 39 4.04 6.30 -9.67
N ASP A 40 3.49 5.68 -10.70
CA ASP A 40 2.36 6.19 -11.48
C ASP A 40 1.01 5.84 -10.86
N SER A 41 -0.09 6.42 -11.33
CA SER A 41 -1.43 6.15 -10.79
C SER A 41 -1.86 4.68 -10.90
N SER A 42 -1.40 3.97 -11.93
CA SER A 42 -1.77 2.58 -12.22
C SER A 42 -0.63 1.57 -12.10
N ARG A 43 0.63 2.02 -12.18
CA ARG A 43 1.82 1.16 -12.21
C ARG A 43 2.91 1.68 -11.27
N VAL A 44 3.75 0.78 -10.79
CA VAL A 44 4.96 1.11 -10.03
C VAL A 44 6.13 0.35 -10.64
N VAL A 45 7.28 1.01 -10.77
CA VAL A 45 8.53 0.38 -11.22
C VAL A 45 9.42 0.20 -10.00
N LEU A 46 9.83 -1.04 -9.75
CA LEU A 46 10.70 -1.41 -8.64
C LEU A 46 12.05 -1.90 -9.19
N GLN A 47 13.11 -1.57 -8.48
CA GLN A 47 14.46 -2.10 -8.72
C GLN A 47 14.95 -2.81 -7.48
N CYS A 48 15.45 -4.02 -7.63
CA CYS A 48 16.08 -4.78 -6.56
C CYS A 48 17.56 -4.95 -6.84
N GLU A 49 18.39 -4.80 -5.81
CA GLU A 49 19.85 -4.89 -5.90
C GLU A 49 20.42 -5.69 -4.73
N SER A 50 21.41 -6.55 -5.00
CA SER A 50 22.13 -7.31 -3.97
C SER A 50 23.57 -7.57 -4.39
N ALA A 51 24.50 -7.45 -3.44
CA ALA A 51 25.94 -7.60 -3.63
C ALA A 51 26.55 -8.71 -2.77
N GLY A 52 27.75 -9.14 -3.13
CA GLY A 52 28.55 -10.07 -2.33
C GLY A 52 28.28 -11.54 -2.63
N TRP A 53 27.84 -11.87 -3.85
CA TRP A 53 27.53 -13.24 -4.26
C TRP A 53 28.69 -13.91 -4.98
N TYR A 54 28.92 -15.20 -4.71
CA TYR A 54 29.85 -16.01 -5.48
C TYR A 54 29.46 -17.50 -5.44
N PRO A 55 29.36 -18.19 -6.60
CA PRO A 55 29.44 -17.68 -7.97
C PRO A 55 28.22 -16.81 -8.37
N GLU A 56 28.03 -16.51 -9.66
CA GLU A 56 26.93 -15.68 -10.16
C GLU A 56 25.54 -16.19 -9.69
N PRO A 57 24.72 -15.34 -9.03
CA PRO A 57 23.41 -15.73 -8.52
C PRO A 57 22.28 -15.43 -9.52
N GLU A 58 21.10 -16.00 -9.29
CA GLU A 58 19.87 -15.70 -10.00
C GLU A 58 19.00 -14.75 -9.17
N LEU A 59 18.44 -13.69 -9.79
CA LEU A 59 17.49 -12.77 -9.15
C LEU A 59 16.09 -12.99 -9.75
N LEU A 60 15.12 -13.28 -8.88
CA LEU A 60 13.74 -13.57 -9.22
C LEU A 60 12.79 -12.60 -8.50
N TRP A 61 11.71 -12.23 -9.18
CA TRP A 61 10.62 -11.46 -8.61
C TRP A 61 9.42 -12.36 -8.39
N LEU A 62 8.82 -12.28 -7.21
CA LEU A 62 7.69 -13.08 -6.78
C LEU A 62 6.54 -12.15 -6.37
N ASP A 63 5.30 -12.56 -6.63
CA ASP A 63 4.11 -11.91 -6.07
C ASP A 63 3.87 -12.32 -4.61
N GLY A 64 2.73 -11.90 -4.03
CA GLY A 64 2.36 -12.20 -2.65
C GLY A 64 2.00 -13.67 -2.42
N GLU A 65 1.73 -14.38 -3.51
CA GLU A 65 1.34 -15.79 -3.54
C GLU A 65 2.54 -16.71 -3.84
N GLY A 66 3.69 -16.12 -4.20
CA GLY A 66 4.92 -16.83 -4.54
C GLY A 66 5.05 -17.20 -6.02
N ASN A 67 4.25 -16.64 -6.92
CA ASN A 67 4.39 -16.85 -8.37
C ASN A 67 5.42 -15.90 -8.96
N LEU A 68 6.10 -16.37 -10.02
CA LEU A 68 7.11 -15.57 -10.72
C LEU A 68 6.48 -14.42 -11.52
N LEU A 69 7.02 -13.23 -11.32
CA LEU A 69 6.65 -12.04 -12.08
C LEU A 69 7.52 -11.90 -13.32
N SER A 70 6.91 -11.41 -14.40
CA SER A 70 7.64 -11.05 -15.62
C SER A 70 8.44 -9.76 -15.38
N ALA A 71 9.75 -9.89 -15.23
CA ALA A 71 10.67 -8.80 -14.96
C ALA A 71 11.56 -8.49 -16.17
N GLY A 72 12.20 -7.33 -16.14
CA GLY A 72 13.25 -6.98 -17.10
C GLY A 72 14.48 -7.87 -16.95
N PRO A 73 15.45 -7.74 -17.88
CA PRO A 73 16.70 -8.49 -17.81
C PRO A 73 17.43 -8.21 -16.50
N THR A 74 18.02 -9.26 -15.93
CA THR A 74 18.90 -9.12 -14.77
C THR A 74 20.26 -8.64 -15.23
N GLU A 75 20.72 -7.55 -14.63
CA GLU A 75 22.05 -6.98 -14.81
C GLU A 75 22.97 -7.58 -13.75
N THR A 76 24.10 -8.13 -14.17
CA THR A 76 25.12 -8.67 -13.25
C THR A 76 26.43 -7.93 -13.48
N LEU A 77 27.02 -7.46 -12.38
CA LEU A 77 28.27 -6.70 -12.36
C LEU A 77 29.25 -7.40 -11.43
N ARG A 78 30.49 -7.59 -11.88
CA ARG A 78 31.58 -8.14 -11.07
C ARG A 78 32.32 -6.99 -10.40
N GLY A 79 32.33 -6.99 -9.07
CA GLY A 79 33.05 -6.01 -8.26
C GLY A 79 34.57 -6.25 -8.25
N PRO A 80 35.35 -5.31 -7.69
CA PRO A 80 36.80 -5.45 -7.55
C PRO A 80 37.19 -6.62 -6.62
N ASP A 81 36.31 -7.01 -5.71
CA ASP A 81 36.49 -8.09 -4.74
C ASP A 81 36.20 -9.49 -5.34
N ASP A 82 36.03 -9.58 -6.66
CA ASP A 82 35.63 -10.79 -7.39
C ASP A 82 34.20 -11.30 -7.11
N LEU A 83 33.44 -10.52 -6.34
CA LEU A 83 32.05 -10.81 -5.96
C LEU A 83 31.06 -10.21 -6.97
N TYR A 84 29.96 -10.92 -7.20
CA TYR A 84 28.88 -10.49 -8.07
C TYR A 84 27.89 -9.58 -7.34
N THR A 85 27.49 -8.52 -8.03
CA THR A 85 26.36 -7.66 -7.70
C THR A 85 25.30 -7.83 -8.77
N VAL A 86 24.07 -8.09 -8.36
CA VAL A 86 22.94 -8.34 -9.26
C VAL A 86 21.86 -7.30 -9.06
N SER A 87 21.26 -6.87 -10.17
CA SER A 87 20.22 -5.85 -10.22
C SER A 87 19.14 -6.27 -11.21
N SER A 88 17.87 -6.09 -10.86
CA SER A 88 16.75 -6.35 -11.78
C SER A 88 15.63 -5.35 -11.55
N ARG A 89 14.88 -5.07 -12.62
CA ARG A 89 13.75 -4.13 -12.60
C ARG A 89 12.46 -4.85 -12.96
N VAL A 90 11.38 -4.54 -12.25
CA VAL A 90 10.04 -5.08 -12.51
C VAL A 90 9.01 -3.95 -12.53
N THR A 91 8.00 -4.07 -13.39
CA THR A 91 6.86 -3.15 -13.44
C THR A 91 5.62 -3.88 -12.93
N VAL A 92 5.02 -3.36 -11.87
CA VAL A 92 3.86 -3.96 -11.20
C VAL A 92 2.64 -3.07 -11.37
N GLU A 93 1.48 -3.65 -11.67
CA GLU A 93 0.21 -2.93 -11.69
C GLU A 93 -0.38 -2.80 -10.28
N LYS A 94 -0.84 -1.61 -9.91
CA LYS A 94 -1.41 -1.31 -8.60
C LYS A 94 -2.87 -1.79 -8.41
N ARG A 95 -3.42 -2.50 -9.40
CA ARG A 95 -4.83 -2.94 -9.38
C ARG A 95 -5.14 -3.88 -8.21
N HIS A 96 -4.13 -4.64 -7.79
CA HIS A 96 -4.19 -5.56 -6.68
C HIS A 96 -3.15 -5.09 -5.67
N SER A 97 -3.55 -4.90 -4.41
CA SER A 97 -2.63 -4.51 -3.34
C SER A 97 -1.72 -5.70 -3.05
N ASN A 98 -0.56 -5.74 -3.70
CA ASN A 98 0.27 -6.94 -3.73
C ASN A 98 1.55 -6.73 -2.92
N ASN A 99 1.93 -7.77 -2.18
CA ASN A 99 3.27 -7.88 -1.64
C ASN A 99 4.19 -8.35 -2.76
N ILE A 100 5.27 -7.64 -3.01
CA ILE A 100 6.24 -7.99 -4.05
C ILE A 100 7.52 -8.43 -3.37
N THR A 101 7.98 -9.63 -3.67
CA THR A 101 9.18 -10.21 -3.08
C THR A 101 10.29 -10.28 -4.11
N CYS A 102 11.45 -9.72 -3.78
CA CYS A 102 12.68 -9.94 -4.53
C CYS A 102 13.47 -11.06 -3.85
N ARG A 103 13.77 -12.13 -4.60
CA ARG A 103 14.53 -13.27 -4.12
C ARG A 103 15.79 -13.45 -4.96
N VAL A 104 16.94 -13.42 -4.30
CA VAL A 104 18.23 -13.76 -4.90
C VAL A 104 18.64 -15.14 -4.42
N GLN A 105 18.92 -16.04 -5.35
CA GLN A 105 19.22 -17.45 -5.06
C GLN A 105 20.46 -17.93 -5.79
N GLN A 106 21.19 -18.83 -5.15
CA GLN A 106 22.36 -19.49 -5.72
C GLN A 106 22.04 -20.97 -5.98
N ARG A 107 21.99 -21.35 -7.26
CA ARG A 107 21.59 -22.72 -7.68
C ARG A 107 22.48 -23.82 -7.07
N ASN A 108 23.78 -23.56 -6.95
CA ASN A 108 24.75 -24.57 -6.51
C ASN A 108 24.73 -24.81 -4.99
N THR A 109 24.47 -23.75 -4.20
CA THR A 109 24.60 -23.82 -2.72
C THR A 109 23.27 -23.78 -1.98
N ASN A 110 22.14 -23.70 -2.69
CA ASN A 110 20.78 -23.51 -2.13
C ASN A 110 20.67 -22.32 -1.16
N GLN A 111 21.63 -21.39 -1.22
CA GLN A 111 21.60 -20.17 -0.42
C GLN A 111 20.65 -19.19 -1.10
N SER A 112 19.71 -18.63 -0.35
CA SER A 112 18.84 -17.57 -0.86
C SER A 112 18.64 -16.47 0.16
N ARG A 113 18.44 -15.25 -0.33
CA ARG A 113 18.10 -14.06 0.43
C ARG A 113 16.91 -13.40 -0.25
N GLU A 114 15.96 -12.95 0.53
CA GLU A 114 14.77 -12.30 0.02
C GLU A 114 14.43 -11.06 0.83
N THR A 115 13.76 -10.13 0.18
CA THR A 115 13.14 -8.95 0.81
C THR A 115 11.81 -8.71 0.12
N HIS A 116 10.86 -8.14 0.83
CA HIS A 116 9.55 -7.84 0.29
C HIS A 116 9.19 -6.37 0.48
N ILE A 117 8.31 -5.87 -0.40
CA ILE A 117 7.74 -4.53 -0.31
C ILE A 117 6.24 -4.61 -0.55
N HIS A 118 5.48 -3.92 0.30
CA HIS A 118 4.05 -3.78 0.10
C HIS A 118 3.76 -2.63 -0.87
N VAL A 119 3.15 -2.92 -2.00
CA VAL A 119 2.66 -1.90 -2.93
C VAL A 119 1.19 -1.62 -2.62
N PRO A 120 0.85 -0.44 -2.08
CA PRO A 120 -0.54 -0.11 -1.82
C PRO A 120 -1.31 -0.03 -3.14
N GLY A 121 -2.49 -0.65 -3.15
CA GLY A 121 -3.37 -0.61 -4.31
C GLY A 121 -3.73 0.83 -4.70
N SER A 122 -3.97 1.06 -5.99
CA SER A 122 -4.50 2.35 -6.43
C SER A 122 -5.90 2.49 -5.87
N ALA A 123 -6.07 3.39 -4.90
CA ALA A 123 -7.40 3.84 -4.51
C ALA A 123 -8.04 4.38 -5.79
N VAL A 124 -9.01 3.64 -6.35
CA VAL A 124 -9.81 4.10 -7.47
C VAL A 124 -10.42 5.39 -6.98
N ARG A 125 -9.86 6.53 -7.41
CA ARG A 125 -10.50 7.81 -7.25
C ARG A 125 -11.78 7.66 -8.04
N LYS A 126 -12.88 7.35 -7.34
CA LYS A 126 -14.22 7.41 -7.91
C LYS A 126 -14.41 8.88 -8.24
N GLU A 127 -14.05 9.24 -9.47
CA GLU A 127 -14.51 10.48 -10.04
C GLU A 127 -16.04 10.47 -9.94
N PRO A 128 -16.68 11.56 -9.49
CA PRO A 128 -18.12 11.62 -9.51
C PRO A 128 -18.55 11.37 -10.95
N SER A 129 -19.19 10.23 -11.21
CA SER A 129 -19.65 9.90 -12.55
C SER A 129 -20.60 11.02 -13.00
N ALA A 130 -20.58 11.33 -14.29
CA ALA A 130 -21.43 12.39 -14.85
C ALA A 130 -22.92 12.24 -14.44
N THR A 131 -23.36 11.01 -14.19
CA THR A 131 -24.66 10.69 -13.59
C THR A 131 -24.89 11.30 -12.20
N PHE A 132 -23.92 11.26 -11.28
CA PHE A 132 -24.05 11.92 -9.96
C PHE A 132 -24.21 13.43 -10.10
N ILE A 133 -23.47 14.05 -11.02
CA ILE A 133 -23.56 15.50 -11.28
C ILE A 133 -24.95 15.86 -11.82
N ILE A 134 -25.46 15.09 -12.79
CA ILE A 134 -26.80 15.30 -13.38
C ILE A 134 -27.91 15.16 -12.32
N VAL A 135 -27.82 14.15 -11.45
CA VAL A 135 -28.81 13.94 -10.38
C VAL A 135 -28.82 15.12 -9.40
N ILE A 136 -27.65 15.62 -8.99
CA ILE A 136 -27.56 16.78 -8.09
C ILE A 136 -28.20 18.01 -8.75
N ILE A 137 -27.87 18.29 -10.01
CA ILE A 137 -28.46 19.41 -10.76
C ILE A 137 -29.99 19.24 -10.85
N GLY A 138 -30.47 18.05 -11.18
CA GLY A 138 -31.91 17.75 -11.25
C GLY A 138 -32.62 18.02 -9.92
N LEU A 139 -32.04 17.60 -8.80
CA LEU A 139 -32.59 17.85 -7.47
C LEU A 139 -32.64 19.34 -7.13
N LEU A 140 -31.61 20.11 -7.52
CA LEU A 140 -31.59 21.56 -7.32
C LEU A 140 -32.70 22.25 -8.13
N TYR A 141 -32.92 21.85 -9.38
CA TYR A 141 -34.00 22.38 -10.22
C TYR A 141 -35.38 22.05 -9.67
N VAL A 142 -35.60 20.80 -9.24
CA VAL A 142 -36.87 20.38 -8.63
C VAL A 142 -37.12 21.14 -7.33
N GLY A 143 -36.11 21.26 -6.47
CA GLY A 143 -36.20 22.05 -5.24
C GLY A 143 -36.52 23.52 -5.49
N ALA A 144 -35.89 24.14 -6.50
CA ALA A 144 -36.16 25.51 -6.90
C ALA A 144 -37.59 25.68 -7.45
N ALA A 145 -38.07 24.74 -8.27
CA ALA A 145 -39.43 24.77 -8.79
C ALA A 145 -40.47 24.64 -7.67
N ILE A 146 -40.26 23.72 -6.72
CA ILE A 146 -41.15 23.57 -5.55
C ILE A 146 -41.14 24.85 -4.71
N ALA A 147 -39.97 25.41 -4.42
CA ALA A 147 -39.84 26.65 -3.67
C ALA A 147 -40.51 27.83 -4.38
N PHE A 148 -40.38 27.91 -5.71
CA PHE A 148 -41.03 28.93 -6.53
C PHE A 148 -42.55 28.79 -6.49
N VAL A 149 -43.08 27.58 -6.68
CA VAL A 149 -44.53 27.30 -6.60
C VAL A 149 -45.05 27.60 -5.20
N TRP A 150 -44.34 27.19 -4.15
CA TRP A 150 -44.73 27.49 -2.77
C TRP A 150 -44.75 28.99 -2.49
N ASN A 151 -43.73 29.72 -2.92
CA ASN A 151 -43.65 31.17 -2.78
C ASN A 151 -44.77 31.87 -3.59
N PHE A 152 -45.05 31.39 -4.80
CA PHE A 152 -46.15 31.88 -5.63
C PHE A 152 -47.52 31.63 -4.99
N MET A 153 -47.72 30.45 -4.40
CA MET A 153 -48.94 30.09 -3.66
C MET A 153 -49.09 30.88 -2.35
N LEU A 154 -47.99 31.16 -1.65
CA LEU A 154 -47.98 32.04 -0.47
C LEU A 154 -48.29 33.49 -0.85
N SER A 155 -47.75 33.97 -1.98
CA SER A 155 -48.04 35.30 -2.53
C SER A 155 -49.49 35.41 -3.01
N LYS A 156 -50.11 34.28 -3.34
CA LYS A 156 -51.52 34.17 -3.76
C LYS A 156 -52.49 33.93 -2.60
N LYS A 157 -52.05 33.93 -1.32
CA LYS A 157 -53.01 33.91 -0.20
C LYS A 157 -53.96 35.11 -0.36
N PRO A 158 -55.25 34.91 -0.69
CA PRO A 158 -56.22 35.98 -0.54
C PRO A 158 -56.19 36.41 0.93
N GLY A 159 -56.25 37.71 1.16
CA GLY A 159 -56.28 38.29 2.50
C GLY A 159 -57.19 37.48 3.41
N ALA A 160 -56.76 37.27 4.65
CA ALA A 160 -57.53 36.62 5.68
C ALA A 160 -59.00 37.08 5.62
N SER A 161 -59.87 36.24 5.08
CA SER A 161 -61.30 36.42 5.28
C SER A 161 -61.51 36.30 6.77
N HIS A 162 -61.96 37.39 7.37
CA HIS A 162 -62.54 37.41 8.71
C HIS A 162 -63.34 36.12 8.92
N VAL A 163 -62.92 35.33 9.90
CA VAL A 163 -63.75 34.25 10.42
C VAL A 163 -64.99 34.93 10.97
N CYS A 164 -66.09 34.85 10.22
CA CYS A 164 -67.41 35.25 10.69
C CYS A 164 -67.79 34.22 11.76
N PHE A 165 -67.53 34.55 13.03
CA PHE A 165 -68.12 33.81 14.13
C PHE A 165 -69.64 34.02 14.06
N PRO A 166 -70.45 32.95 13.99
CA PRO A 166 -71.90 33.11 14.05
C PRO A 166 -72.28 33.70 15.40
N SER A 167 -73.09 34.77 15.38
CA SER A 167 -73.61 35.55 16.50
C SER A 167 -74.36 34.75 17.58
N LEU A 168 -74.43 33.43 17.49
CA LEU A 168 -75.08 32.54 18.45
C LEU A 168 -74.16 32.11 19.59
N TYR A 169 -72.83 32.10 19.43
CA TYR A 169 -71.92 31.70 20.53
C TYR A 169 -71.65 32.81 21.56
N PHE A 170 -71.88 34.08 21.21
CA PHE A 170 -71.65 35.20 22.13
C PHE A 170 -72.77 35.34 23.18
N LEU A 171 -74.00 34.91 22.87
CA LEU A 171 -75.11 34.93 23.83
C LEU A 171 -75.06 33.76 24.82
N GLU A 172 -74.51 32.60 24.45
CA GLU A 172 -74.38 31.46 25.37
C GLU A 172 -73.32 31.72 26.47
N PHE A 173 -72.25 32.46 26.15
CA PHE A 173 -71.15 32.73 27.10
C PHE A 173 -71.51 33.78 28.17
N GLN A 174 -72.46 34.68 27.89
CA GLN A 174 -72.98 35.62 28.92
C GLN A 174 -73.99 34.98 29.88
N ARG A 175 -74.61 33.84 29.54
CA ARG A 175 -75.56 33.14 30.43
C ARG A 175 -74.87 32.16 31.40
N LEU A 176 -73.60 31.82 31.18
CA LEU A 176 -72.83 30.92 32.06
C LEU A 176 -71.90 31.64 33.04
N ASN A 177 -71.90 32.98 33.05
CA ASN A 177 -71.06 33.80 33.94
C ASN A 177 -71.84 34.80 34.80
N PHE A 178 -73.14 34.57 35.03
CA PHE A 178 -73.93 35.22 36.08
C PHE A 178 -75.07 34.33 36.56
#